data_AF-A0A7C9CMP0-F1
#
_entry.id   AF-A0A7C9CMP0-F1
#
_cell.length_a   1.000
_cell.length_b   1.000
_cell.length_c   1.000
_cell.angle_alpha   90.00
_cell.angle_beta   90.00
_cell.angle_gamma   90.00
#
_symmetry.space_group_name_H-M   'P 1'
#
loop_
_entity.id
_entity.type
_entity.pdbx_description
1 polymer ?
#
loop_
_entity_poly.entity_id
_entity_poly.type
_entity_poly.pdbx_seq_one_letter_code
_entity_poly.pdbx_strand_id
1 'polypeptide(L)'
;FKLRRMRYTGFEHLPVTVSVSKVDKDGHHEPLVTNSVYLKPQRGLPRDLSCPVKREEGWMEIEMGTYHVGMDEAVVLEMALMEIERGGWQRGLLVEGIELRPLD
;
A
#
# COMPACT_ATOMS: atom_id res chain seq x y z
N PHE A 1 -4.88 7.34 2.81
CA PHE A 1 -6.15 7.00 2.14
C PHE A 1 -7.37 7.15 3.08
N LYS A 2 -8.58 7.26 2.52
CA LYS A 2 -9.88 7.25 3.21
C LYS A 2 -10.81 6.29 2.47
N LEU A 3 -11.71 5.64 3.20
CA LEU A 3 -12.81 4.88 2.59
C LEU A 3 -14.09 5.73 2.63
N ARG A 4 -14.71 5.96 1.47
CA ARG A 4 -15.89 6.81 1.35
C ARG A 4 -17.05 6.24 2.19
N ARG A 5 -17.48 7.00 3.19
CA ARG A 5 -18.56 6.61 4.11
C ARG A 5 -19.82 6.21 3.31
N MET A 6 -20.36 5.03 3.60
CA MET A 6 -21.56 4.40 2.99
C MET A 6 -21.44 3.91 1.53
N ARG A 7 -20.29 4.01 0.84
CA ARG A 7 -20.22 3.66 -0.60
C ARG A 7 -18.98 2.89 -1.06
N TYR A 8 -18.09 2.44 -0.17
CA TYR A 8 -17.00 1.56 -0.59
C TYR A 8 -17.48 0.09 -0.69
N THR A 9 -16.87 -0.70 -1.58
CA THR A 9 -17.07 -2.16 -1.71
C THR A 9 -15.75 -2.79 -2.15
N GLY A 10 -15.52 -4.06 -1.81
CA GLY A 10 -14.37 -4.84 -2.25
C GLY A 10 -13.12 -4.71 -1.36
N PHE A 11 -13.21 -3.97 -0.26
CA PHE A 11 -12.08 -3.73 0.68
C PHE A 11 -12.42 -4.14 2.12
N GLU A 12 -13.61 -4.70 2.37
CA GLU A 12 -14.12 -4.99 3.71
C GLU A 12 -13.35 -6.10 4.42
N HIS A 13 -13.01 -7.15 3.67
CA HIS A 13 -12.57 -8.45 4.21
C HIS A 13 -11.39 -9.04 3.45
N LEU A 14 -10.96 -8.36 2.40
CA LEU A 14 -9.91 -8.84 1.51
C LEU A 14 -8.71 -7.92 1.66
N PRO A 15 -7.49 -8.48 1.78
CA PRO A 15 -6.30 -7.66 1.72
C PRO A 15 -6.13 -7.14 0.28
N VAL A 16 -5.52 -5.98 0.18
CA VAL A 16 -4.93 -5.49 -1.06
C VAL A 16 -3.44 -5.80 -1.06
N THR A 17 -2.86 -5.98 -2.23
CA THR A 17 -1.41 -6.08 -2.37
C THR A 17 -0.84 -4.68 -2.51
N VAL A 18 0.21 -4.40 -1.75
CA VAL A 18 1.08 -3.24 -1.97
C VAL A 18 2.45 -3.74 -2.37
N SER A 19 3.09 -3.05 -3.31
CA SER A 19 4.42 -3.40 -3.75
C SER A 19 5.29 -2.17 -3.96
N VAL A 20 6.59 -2.39 -3.79
CA VAL A 20 7.66 -1.49 -4.19
C VAL A 20 8.58 -2.28 -5.11
N SER A 21 8.84 -1.77 -6.32
CA SER A 21 9.68 -2.42 -7.33
C SER A 21 10.68 -1.42 -7.88
N LYS A 22 11.89 -1.87 -8.20
CA LYS A 22 12.83 -1.11 -9.02
C LYS A 22 12.42 -1.26 -10.48
N VAL A 23 12.43 -0.16 -11.21
CA VAL A 23 12.13 -0.14 -12.65
C VAL A 23 13.42 0.23 -13.39
N ASP A 24 13.84 -0.64 -14.31
CA ASP A 24 14.98 -0.35 -15.16
C ASP A 24 14.60 0.49 -16.39
N LYS A 25 15.59 0.80 -17.23
CA LYS A 25 15.39 1.65 -18.42
C LYS A 25 14.52 1.00 -19.49
N ASP A 26 14.42 -0.32 -19.48
CA ASP A 26 13.62 -1.11 -20.42
C ASP A 26 12.19 -1.35 -19.88
N GLY A 27 11.90 -0.88 -18.67
CA GLY A 27 10.62 -1.04 -18.00
C GLY A 27 10.46 -2.40 -17.34
N HIS A 28 11.53 -3.15 -17.08
CA HIS A 28 11.44 -4.35 -16.26
C HIS A 28 11.30 -3.97 -14.79
N HIS A 29 10.36 -4.66 -14.13
CA HIS A 29 10.06 -4.47 -12.72
C HIS A 29 10.76 -5.56 -11.93
N GLU A 30 11.74 -5.17 -11.11
CA GLU A 30 12.36 -6.02 -10.11
C GLU A 30 11.65 -5.80 -8.76
N PRO A 31 10.87 -6.77 -8.25
CA PRO A 31 10.12 -6.60 -7.01
C PRO A 31 11.07 -6.55 -5.81
N LEU A 32 10.94 -5.50 -4.99
CA LEU A 32 11.73 -5.31 -3.77
C LEU A 32 10.93 -5.69 -2.53
N VAL A 33 9.66 -5.27 -2.49
CA VAL A 33 8.73 -5.55 -1.39
C VAL A 33 7.36 -5.87 -1.97
N THR A 34 6.72 -6.91 -1.46
CA THR A 34 5.32 -7.25 -1.75
C THR A 34 4.64 -7.65 -0.45
N ASN A 35 3.62 -6.91 -0.05
CA ASN A 35 2.89 -7.12 1.19
C ASN A 35 1.38 -7.19 0.94
N SER A 36 0.68 -7.98 1.75
CA SER A 36 -0.79 -8.02 1.76
C SER A 36 -1.32 -7.25 2.97
N VAL A 37 -2.16 -6.25 2.71
CA VAL A 37 -2.57 -5.25 3.69
C VAL A 37 -4.08 -5.14 3.73
N TYR A 38 -4.67 -5.15 4.92
CA TYR A 38 -6.11 -4.89 5.05
C TYR A 38 -6.36 -3.39 5.17
N LEU A 39 -7.21 -2.81 4.32
CA LEU A 39 -7.56 -1.38 4.42
C LEU A 39 -8.52 -1.08 5.58
N LYS A 40 -8.89 -2.10 6.36
CA LYS A 40 -9.68 -2.01 7.57
C LYS A 40 -9.12 -2.93 8.65
N PRO A 41 -9.12 -2.50 9.93
CA PRO A 41 -8.84 -3.39 11.04
C PRO A 41 -9.79 -4.59 11.03
N GLN A 42 -9.25 -5.79 11.00
CA GLN A 42 -10.02 -7.03 11.08
C GLN A 42 -10.05 -7.52 12.53
N ARG A 43 -11.21 -7.98 12.98
CA ARG A 43 -11.32 -8.62 14.30
C ARG A 43 -10.64 -9.99 14.25
N GLY A 44 -9.74 -10.25 15.19
CA GLY A 44 -9.10 -11.57 15.34
C GLY A 44 -7.86 -11.80 14.48
N LEU A 45 -7.40 -10.82 13.69
CA LEU A 45 -6.09 -10.89 13.05
C LEU A 45 -4.98 -10.49 14.04
N PRO A 46 -3.80 -11.12 13.97
CA PRO A 46 -2.59 -10.63 14.65
C PRO A 46 -2.37 -9.15 14.33
N ARG A 47 -1.99 -8.35 15.33
CA ARG A 47 -1.68 -6.92 15.15
C ARG A 47 -0.56 -6.67 14.13
N ASP A 48 0.25 -7.69 13.88
CA ASP A 48 1.42 -7.64 13.00
C ASP A 48 1.05 -7.70 11.50
N LEU A 49 -0.19 -8.06 11.17
CA LEU A 49 -0.73 -7.74 9.84
C LEU A 49 -0.94 -6.23 9.80
N SER A 50 -0.19 -5.55 8.94
CA SER A 50 -0.10 -4.09 8.82
C SER A 50 -1.49 -3.46 8.76
N CYS A 51 -2.01 -3.13 9.94
CA CYS A 51 -3.30 -2.48 10.07
C CYS A 51 -3.09 -0.99 9.76
N PRO A 52 -4.04 -0.35 9.08
CA PRO A 52 -3.88 1.05 8.74
C PRO A 52 -3.83 1.90 10.02
N VAL A 53 -2.87 2.80 10.10
CA VAL A 53 -2.71 3.76 11.19
C VAL A 53 -3.52 5.01 10.88
N LYS A 54 -4.25 5.52 11.87
CA LYS A 54 -5.03 6.76 11.70
C LYS A 54 -4.16 7.99 11.99
N ARG A 55 -4.09 8.92 11.04
CA ARG A 55 -3.48 10.25 11.17
C ARG A 55 -4.45 11.24 11.84
N GLU A 56 -3.93 12.37 12.30
CA GLU A 56 -4.69 13.40 13.03
C GLU A 56 -5.93 13.89 12.25
N GLU A 57 -5.83 14.11 10.95
CA GLU A 57 -6.93 14.59 10.08
C GLU A 57 -7.89 13.49 9.59
N GLY A 58 -7.81 12.31 10.22
CA GLY A 58 -8.68 11.17 9.92
C GLY A 58 -8.37 10.46 8.60
N TRP A 59 -7.22 10.73 8.00
CA TRP A 59 -6.65 9.88 6.95
C TRP A 59 -6.07 8.60 7.58
N MET A 60 -6.18 7.49 6.86
CA MET A 60 -5.52 6.23 7.21
C MET A 60 -4.23 6.09 6.41
N GLU A 61 -3.24 5.45 6.98
CA GLU A 61 -1.93 5.23 6.37
C GLU A 61 -1.53 3.77 6.52
N ILE A 62 -0.83 3.23 5.52
CA ILE A 62 -0.24 1.89 5.55
C ILE A 62 1.22 2.02 5.13
N GLU A 63 2.09 1.26 5.78
CA GLU A 63 3.47 1.11 5.33
C GLU A 63 3.50 0.12 4.15
N MET A 64 4.09 0.54 3.03
CA MET A 64 4.26 -0.32 1.86
C MET A 64 5.53 -1.16 1.97
N GLY A 65 6.60 -0.56 2.52
CA GLY A 65 7.88 -1.20 2.76
C GLY A 65 8.98 -0.18 3.04
N THR A 66 10.19 -0.69 3.25
CA THR A 66 11.41 0.10 3.43
C THR A 66 12.40 -0.24 2.32
N TYR A 67 13.10 0.78 1.81
CA TYR A 67 14.15 0.61 0.81
C TYR A 67 15.38 1.45 1.18
N HIS A 68 16.57 0.87 1.02
CA HIS A 68 17.84 1.56 1.23
C HIS A 68 18.40 2.04 -0.10
N VAL A 69 18.63 3.35 -0.21
CA VAL A 69 19.26 3.96 -1.40
C VAL A 69 20.77 3.88 -1.24
N GLY A 70 21.46 3.21 -2.18
CA GLY A 70 22.92 3.17 -2.23
C GLY A 70 23.52 4.54 -2.54
N MET A 71 24.77 4.78 -2.10
CA MET A 71 25.42 6.11 -2.13
C MET A 71 25.54 6.77 -3.51
N ASP A 72 25.45 6.02 -4.61
CA ASP A 72 25.61 6.53 -5.98
C ASP A 72 24.56 5.98 -6.96
N GLU A 73 23.42 5.47 -6.47
CA GLU A 73 22.38 4.91 -7.33
C GLU A 73 21.21 5.87 -7.54
N ALA A 74 21.08 6.38 -8.77
CA ALA A 74 19.80 6.91 -9.25
C ALA A 74 18.86 5.72 -9.54
N VAL A 75 17.84 5.57 -8.70
CA VAL A 75 16.85 4.49 -8.80
C VAL A 75 15.48 5.04 -9.18
N VAL A 76 14.77 4.34 -10.07
CA VAL A 76 13.35 4.56 -10.31
C VAL A 76 12.59 3.50 -9.54
N LEU A 77 11.71 3.94 -8.65
CA LEU A 77 10.83 3.06 -7.89
C LEU A 77 9.41 3.19 -8.42
N GLU A 78 8.78 2.05 -8.69
CA GLU A 78 7.34 1.94 -8.79
C GLU A 78 6.77 1.53 -7.44
N MET A 79 5.73 2.24 -7.00
CA MET A 79 4.98 1.93 -5.79
C MET A 79 3.52 1.72 -6.20
N ALA A 80 3.00 0.52 -5.97
CA ALA A 80 1.67 0.14 -6.43
C ALA A 80 0.79 -0.37 -5.30
N LEU A 81 -0.51 -0.07 -5.40
CA LEU A 81 -1.57 -0.70 -4.64
C LEU A 81 -2.49 -1.41 -5.64
N MET A 82 -2.62 -2.72 -5.51
CA MET A 82 -3.37 -3.56 -6.45
C MET A 82 -4.29 -4.52 -5.70
N GLU A 83 -5.53 -4.63 -6.15
CA GLU A 83 -6.36 -5.82 -5.88
C GLU A 83 -6.67 -6.48 -7.22
N ILE A 84 -6.07 -7.64 -7.46
CA ILE A 84 -6.20 -8.34 -8.75
C ILE A 84 -6.66 -9.79 -8.59
N GLU A 85 -6.63 -10.34 -7.37
CA GLU A 85 -6.82 -11.78 -7.18
C GLU A 85 -8.28 -12.22 -7.18
N ARG A 86 -9.23 -11.35 -6.80
CA ARG A 86 -10.60 -11.77 -6.51
C ARG A 86 -11.66 -11.27 -7.50
N GLY A 87 -11.25 -10.50 -8.51
CA GLY A 87 -12.09 -10.15 -9.67
C GLY A 87 -13.37 -9.38 -9.34
N GLY A 88 -13.44 -8.75 -8.17
CA GLY A 88 -14.63 -8.04 -7.68
C GLY A 88 -14.62 -6.56 -8.07
N TRP A 89 -15.81 -5.94 -8.08
CA TRP A 89 -15.90 -4.49 -8.21
C TRP A 89 -15.43 -3.82 -6.94
N GLN A 90 -14.35 -3.05 -7.06
CA GLN A 90 -13.86 -2.20 -6.00
C GLN A 90 -14.27 -0.75 -6.22
N ARG A 91 -14.68 -0.06 -5.16
CA ARG A 91 -14.96 1.38 -5.23
C ARG A 91 -14.80 2.04 -3.87
N GLY A 92 -14.68 3.37 -3.89
CA GLY A 92 -14.75 4.20 -2.69
C GLY A 92 -13.45 4.31 -1.90
N LEU A 93 -12.31 3.89 -2.45
CA LEU A 93 -10.98 4.22 -1.96
C LEU A 93 -10.60 5.63 -2.44
N LEU A 94 -10.32 6.55 -1.51
CA LEU A 94 -9.72 7.84 -1.78
C LEU A 94 -8.26 7.81 -1.34
N VAL A 95 -7.33 8.08 -2.26
CA VAL A 95 -5.89 8.15 -1.97
C VAL A 95 -5.47 9.61 -2.01
N GLU A 96 -4.81 10.06 -0.94
CA GLU A 96 -4.26 11.42 -0.86
C GLU A 96 -2.93 11.51 -1.62
N GLY A 97 -2.08 10.50 -1.45
CA GLY A 97 -0.80 10.38 -2.10
C GLY A 97 0.00 9.20 -1.55
N ILE A 98 1.26 9.16 -1.95
CA ILE A 98 2.31 8.25 -1.46
C ILE A 98 3.42 9.12 -0.89
N GLU A 99 4.00 8.73 0.23
CA GLU A 99 5.02 9.50 0.95
C GLU A 99 6.27 8.64 1.17
N LEU A 100 7.44 9.21 0.90
CA LEU A 100 8.73 8.62 1.26
C LEU A 100 9.24 9.30 2.51
N ARG A 101 9.61 8.51 3.52
CA ARG A 101 10.19 9.04 4.77
C ARG A 101 11.57 8.45 4.98
N PRO A 102 12.58 9.29 5.26
CA PRO A 102 13.86 8.78 5.72
C PRO A 102 13.68 8.03 7.04
N LEU A 103 14.42 6.94 7.21
CA LEU A 103 14.57 6.23 8.47
C LEU A 103 15.95 6.57 9.05
N ASP A 104 16.01 6.75 10.37
CA ASP A 104 17.24 7.01 11.12
C ASP A 104 18.12 5.75 11.26
#